data_AF-A8YVH4-F1
#
_entry.id   AF-A8YVH4-F1
#
_cell.length_a   1.000
_cell.length_b   1.000
_cell.length_c   1.000
_cell.angle_alpha   90.00
_cell.angle_beta   90.00
_cell.angle_gamma   90.00
#
_symmetry.space_group_name_H-M   'P 1'
#
loop_
_entity.id
_entity.type
_entity.pdbx_description
1 polymer ?
#
loop_
_entity_poly.entity_id
_entity_poly.type
_entity_poly.pdbx_seq_one_letter_code
_entity_poly.pdbx_strand_id
1 'polypeptide(L)'
;MINRASTFIVGLLVVGLFHKYVKGYYWRVFCLFPILAICLIVVFLPRSVPNYYIVPVIAFGLAIQNASFSKIEGMGYNNAFTTGNLKRSVVAWSAFFFGEDKSQHTAAVNYMLLVISFGIGAIVSAFLQKFLILKTLWIAVILLLAIINMIYLNALKNAKLSNLLCK
;
A
#
# COMPACT_ATOMS: atom_id res chain seq x y z
N MET A 1 -12.17 5.12 -25.34
CA MET A 1 -12.47 4.43 -24.05
C MET A 1 -11.24 4.53 -23.14
N ILE A 2 -11.42 4.94 -21.89
CA ILE A 2 -10.36 4.90 -20.88
C ILE A 2 -10.05 3.44 -20.56
N ASN A 3 -8.82 2.99 -20.80
CA ASN A 3 -8.40 1.63 -20.50
C ASN A 3 -7.63 1.60 -19.17
N ARG A 4 -7.65 0.45 -18.49
CA ARG A 4 -6.98 0.25 -17.19
C ARG A 4 -5.46 0.39 -17.23
N ALA A 5 -4.82 0.10 -18.37
CA ALA A 5 -3.38 0.15 -18.50
C ALA A 5 -2.86 1.60 -18.62
N SER A 6 -3.55 2.43 -19.40
CA SER A 6 -3.28 3.85 -19.55
C SER A 6 -3.43 4.59 -18.23
N THR A 7 -4.50 4.34 -17.46
CA THR A 7 -4.66 4.96 -16.15
C THR A 7 -3.63 4.46 -15.13
N PHE A 8 -3.22 3.20 -15.21
CA PHE A 8 -2.12 2.68 -14.40
C PHE A 8 -0.80 3.40 -14.72
N ILE A 9 -0.45 3.56 -16.01
CA ILE A 9 0.75 4.30 -16.44
C ILE A 9 0.70 5.74 -15.94
N VAL A 10 -0.44 6.43 -16.06
CA VAL A 10 -0.60 7.78 -15.54
C VAL A 10 -0.39 7.82 -14.02
N GLY A 11 -0.89 6.84 -13.27
CA GLY A 11 -0.65 6.74 -11.83
C GLY A 11 0.83 6.58 -11.47
N LEU A 12 1.59 5.78 -12.24
CA LEU A 12 3.04 5.67 -12.08
C LEU A 12 3.75 7.01 -12.32
N LEU A 13 3.36 7.75 -13.37
CA LEU A 13 3.91 9.08 -13.66
C LEU A 13 3.63 10.08 -12.54
N VAL A 14 2.42 10.05 -11.97
CA VAL A 14 2.02 10.90 -10.84
C VAL A 14 2.90 10.68 -9.62
N VAL A 15 3.33 9.45 -9.34
CA VAL A 15 4.29 9.19 -8.24
C VAL A 15 5.62 9.89 -8.46
N GLY A 16 6.11 9.92 -9.70
CA GLY A 16 7.32 10.68 -10.05
C GLY A 16 7.15 12.19 -9.78
N LEU A 17 5.97 12.75 -10.10
CA LEU A 17 5.64 14.14 -9.80
C LEU A 17 5.53 14.39 -8.30
N PHE A 18 4.85 13.51 -7.56
CA PHE A 18 4.74 13.63 -6.10
C PHE A 18 6.10 13.56 -5.44
N HIS A 19 6.98 12.66 -5.88
CA HIS A 19 8.34 12.59 -5.37
C HIS A 19 9.15 13.87 -5.63
N LYS A 20 8.92 14.52 -6.77
CA LYS A 20 9.58 15.79 -7.13
C LYS A 20 9.07 16.98 -6.33
N TYR A 21 7.76 17.11 -6.14
CA TYR A 21 7.14 18.31 -5.56
C TYR A 21 6.84 18.19 -4.07
N VAL A 22 6.51 17.00 -3.58
CA VAL A 22 6.24 16.75 -2.15
C VAL A 22 7.54 16.41 -1.46
N LYS A 23 8.24 17.43 -0.96
CA LYS A 23 9.46 17.27 -0.17
C LYS A 23 9.10 16.96 1.27
N GLY A 24 9.70 15.91 1.83
CA GLY A 24 9.60 15.60 3.25
C GLY A 24 9.60 14.11 3.53
N TYR A 25 9.77 13.77 4.81
CA TYR A 25 9.79 12.38 5.28
C TYR A 25 8.47 11.63 4.99
N TYR A 26 7.35 12.36 4.93
CA TYR A 26 6.01 11.81 4.81
C TYR A 26 5.44 11.81 3.37
N TRP A 27 6.25 12.05 2.34
CA TRP A 27 5.76 12.12 0.96
C TRP A 27 5.01 10.85 0.50
N ARG A 28 5.39 9.68 1.02
CA ARG A 28 4.68 8.41 0.75
C ARG A 28 3.27 8.40 1.33
N VAL A 29 3.06 9.02 2.50
CA VAL A 29 1.73 9.15 3.12
C VAL A 29 0.81 9.99 2.23
N PHE A 30 1.36 11.02 1.59
CA PHE A 30 0.59 11.83 0.64
C PHE A 30 0.04 10.99 -0.54
N CYS A 31 0.76 9.93 -0.93
CA CYS A 31 0.32 9.01 -1.98
C CYS A 31 -0.89 8.14 -1.58
N LEU A 32 -1.27 8.10 -0.29
CA LEU A 32 -2.47 7.39 0.18
C LEU A 32 -3.77 8.14 -0.14
N PHE A 33 -3.74 9.48 -0.25
CA PHE A 33 -4.94 10.28 -0.46
C PHE A 33 -5.68 10.01 -1.78
N PRO A 34 -5.00 9.83 -2.93
CA PRO A 34 -5.68 9.49 -4.18
C PRO A 34 -6.51 8.21 -4.09
N ILE A 35 -5.95 7.11 -3.57
CA ILE A 35 -6.71 5.86 -3.45
C ILE A 35 -7.82 5.98 -2.41
N LEU A 36 -7.62 6.74 -1.32
CA LEU A 36 -8.65 7.02 -0.33
C LEU A 36 -9.85 7.75 -0.96
N ALA A 37 -9.59 8.81 -1.72
CA ALA A 37 -10.62 9.56 -2.44
C ALA A 37 -11.37 8.67 -3.45
N ILE A 38 -10.64 7.85 -4.20
CA ILE A 38 -11.23 6.91 -5.16
C ILE A 38 -12.13 5.90 -4.46
N CYS A 39 -11.67 5.27 -3.38
CA CYS A 39 -12.48 4.35 -2.59
C CYS A 39 -13.75 5.02 -2.05
N LEU A 40 -13.64 6.23 -1.50
CA LEU A 40 -14.78 7.01 -1.03
C LEU A 40 -15.80 7.24 -2.14
N ILE A 41 -15.36 7.71 -3.32
CA ILE A 41 -16.26 7.94 -4.46
C ILE A 41 -16.93 6.64 -4.89
N VAL A 42 -16.17 5.55 -5.06
CA VAL A 42 -16.69 4.26 -5.55
C VAL A 42 -17.72 3.66 -4.59
N VAL A 43 -17.55 3.84 -3.28
CA VAL A 43 -18.50 3.36 -2.27
C VAL A 43 -19.90 3.97 -2.42
N PHE A 44 -20.00 5.20 -2.92
CA PHE A 44 -21.28 5.88 -3.14
C PHE A 44 -21.89 5.63 -4.53
N LEU A 45 -21.18 4.97 -5.44
CA LEU A 45 -21.70 4.69 -6.77
C LEU A 45 -22.80 3.62 -6.73
N PRO A 46 -23.90 3.81 -7.49
CA PRO A 46 -24.93 2.78 -7.61
C PRO A 46 -24.39 1.59 -8.40
N ARG A 47 -24.92 0.38 -8.11
CA ARG A 47 -24.54 -0.87 -8.78
C ARG A 47 -24.79 -0.87 -10.29
N SER A 48 -25.61 0.05 -10.78
CA SER A 48 -25.88 0.24 -12.21
C SER A 48 -24.68 0.80 -12.97
N VAL A 49 -23.70 1.43 -12.29
CA VAL A 49 -22.50 1.95 -12.94
C VAL A 49 -21.64 0.78 -13.42
N PRO A 50 -21.35 0.69 -14.73
CA PRO A 50 -20.52 -0.39 -15.26
C PRO A 50 -19.10 -0.39 -14.71
N ASN A 51 -18.57 -1.57 -14.42
CA ASN A 51 -17.19 -1.76 -13.94
C ASN A 51 -16.13 -1.17 -14.88
N TYR A 52 -16.42 -0.99 -16.17
CA TYR A 52 -15.46 -0.42 -17.10
C TYR A 52 -15.10 1.05 -16.77
N TYR A 53 -15.97 1.79 -16.08
CA TYR A 53 -15.66 3.13 -15.58
C TYR A 53 -14.89 3.11 -14.26
N ILE A 54 -15.19 2.13 -13.40
CA ILE A 54 -14.66 2.03 -12.04
C ILE A 54 -13.23 1.49 -12.04
N VAL A 55 -12.99 0.39 -12.78
CA VAL A 55 -11.73 -0.35 -12.79
C VAL A 55 -10.53 0.52 -13.20
N PRO A 56 -10.59 1.37 -14.25
CA PRO A 56 -9.45 2.22 -14.61
C PRO A 56 -9.08 3.24 -13.53
N VAL A 57 -10.07 3.80 -12.83
CA VAL A 57 -9.82 4.77 -11.76
C VAL A 57 -9.18 4.09 -10.55
N ILE A 58 -9.65 2.90 -10.17
CA ILE A 58 -9.00 2.09 -9.13
C ILE A 58 -7.58 1.71 -9.55
N ALA A 59 -7.36 1.34 -10.82
CA ALA A 59 -6.03 1.00 -11.33
C ALA A 59 -5.03 2.18 -11.22
N PHE A 60 -5.49 3.41 -11.44
CA PHE A 60 -4.69 4.62 -11.20
C PHE A 60 -4.26 4.75 -9.73
N GLY A 61 -5.20 4.62 -8.79
CA GLY A 61 -4.89 4.69 -7.36
C GLY A 61 -3.97 3.56 -6.90
N LEU A 62 -4.19 2.33 -7.40
CA LEU A 62 -3.31 1.19 -7.11
C LEU A 62 -1.92 1.36 -7.70
N ALA A 63 -1.77 1.97 -8.89
CA ALA A 63 -0.46 2.27 -9.46
C ALA A 63 0.34 3.21 -8.57
N ILE A 64 -0.32 4.26 -8.05
CA ILE A 64 0.29 5.21 -7.12
C ILE A 64 0.81 4.48 -5.88
N GLN A 65 -0.02 3.63 -5.29
CA GLN A 65 0.33 2.84 -4.10
C GLN A 65 1.45 1.83 -4.36
N ASN A 66 1.39 1.16 -5.51
CA ASN A 66 2.38 0.17 -5.89
C ASN A 66 3.78 0.79 -6.07
N ALA A 67 3.85 1.99 -6.65
CA ALA A 67 5.13 2.67 -6.87
C ALA A 67 5.65 3.40 -5.62
N SER A 68 4.78 4.04 -4.83
CA SER A 68 5.20 4.81 -3.64
C SER A 68 5.66 3.93 -2.48
N PHE A 69 5.07 2.74 -2.32
CA PHE A 69 5.39 1.77 -1.27
C PHE A 69 6.08 0.53 -1.84
N SER A 70 7.26 0.73 -2.44
CA SER A 70 8.03 -0.32 -3.13
C SER A 70 9.27 -0.78 -2.37
N LYS A 71 9.57 -0.22 -1.19
CA LYS A 71 10.75 -0.56 -0.38
C LYS A 71 10.49 -0.61 1.12
N ILE A 72 11.03 -1.63 1.78
CA ILE A 72 11.15 -1.76 3.24
C ILE A 72 12.64 -1.90 3.56
N GLU A 73 13.18 -1.04 4.43
CA GLU A 73 14.61 -1.07 4.81
C GLU A 73 15.56 -1.10 3.61
N GLY A 74 15.21 -0.38 2.53
CA GLY A 74 15.98 -0.38 1.27
C GLY A 74 15.74 -1.59 0.37
N MET A 75 15.18 -2.68 0.89
CA MET A 75 14.82 -3.87 0.12
C MET A 75 13.57 -3.62 -0.72
N GLY A 76 13.68 -3.84 -2.02
CA GLY A 76 12.55 -3.72 -2.94
C GLY A 76 11.52 -4.82 -2.71
N TYR A 77 10.24 -4.47 -2.62
CA TYR A 77 9.14 -5.44 -2.55
C TYR A 77 8.00 -4.99 -3.45
N ASN A 78 7.04 -5.89 -3.67
CA ASN A 78 5.84 -5.58 -4.43
C ASN A 78 4.61 -5.67 -3.52
N ASN A 79 3.81 -4.60 -3.40
CA ASN A 79 2.61 -4.63 -2.57
C ASN A 79 1.35 -5.12 -3.31
N ALA A 80 1.38 -5.17 -4.64
CA ALA A 80 0.27 -5.65 -5.47
C ALA A 80 0.34 -7.17 -5.75
N PHE A 81 1.56 -7.74 -5.81
CA PHE A 81 1.78 -9.15 -6.16
C PHE A 81 2.60 -9.88 -5.09
N THR A 82 2.05 -10.95 -4.52
CA THR A 82 2.67 -11.69 -3.40
C THR A 82 3.69 -12.75 -3.85
N THR A 83 3.54 -13.32 -5.04
CA THR A 83 4.39 -14.44 -5.52
C THR A 83 5.87 -14.07 -5.62
N GLY A 84 6.18 -12.85 -6.06
CA GLY A 84 7.53 -12.32 -6.09
C GLY A 84 8.15 -12.20 -4.70
N ASN A 85 7.36 -11.75 -3.71
CA ASN A 85 7.82 -11.65 -2.33
C ASN A 85 7.98 -13.04 -1.69
N LEU A 86 7.09 -13.99 -2.00
CA LEU A 86 7.21 -15.38 -1.53
C LEU A 86 8.51 -16.02 -2.03
N LYS A 87 8.83 -15.86 -3.32
CA LYS A 87 10.11 -16.34 -3.87
C LYS A 87 11.30 -15.75 -3.09
N ARG A 88 11.30 -14.43 -2.86
CA ARG A 88 12.37 -13.76 -2.12
C ARG A 88 12.48 -14.23 -0.66
N SER A 89 11.33 -14.45 0.00
CA SER A 89 11.26 -15.01 1.35
C SER A 89 11.89 -16.40 1.40
N VAL A 90 11.45 -17.32 0.53
CA VAL A 90 11.94 -18.70 0.52
C VAL A 90 13.44 -18.75 0.22
N VAL A 91 13.93 -17.99 -0.76
CA VAL A 91 15.36 -17.95 -1.09
C VAL A 91 16.19 -17.40 0.09
N ALA A 92 15.72 -16.34 0.76
CA ALA A 92 16.42 -15.78 1.91
C ALA A 92 16.43 -16.74 3.11
N TRP A 93 15.32 -17.46 3.36
CA TRP A 93 15.28 -18.52 4.37
C TRP A 93 16.20 -19.68 4.03
N SER A 94 16.25 -20.10 2.76
CA SER A 94 17.18 -21.14 2.31
C SER A 94 18.63 -20.72 2.52
N ALA A 95 18.99 -19.48 2.18
CA ALA A 95 20.34 -18.95 2.43
C ALA A 95 20.67 -18.87 3.93
N PHE A 96 19.70 -18.49 4.77
CA PHE A 96 19.88 -18.44 6.21
C PHE A 96 20.10 -19.82 6.84
N PHE A 97 19.29 -20.82 6.48
CA PHE A 97 19.35 -22.16 7.07
C PHE A 97 20.44 -23.05 6.45
N PHE A 98 20.70 -22.92 5.15
CA PHE A 98 21.61 -23.80 4.41
C PHE A 98 22.89 -23.12 3.90
N GLY A 99 22.90 -21.78 3.79
CA GLY A 99 23.96 -21.03 3.12
C GLY A 99 24.91 -20.24 4.02
N GLU A 100 24.87 -20.47 5.35
CA GLU A 100 25.65 -19.77 6.39
C GLU A 100 25.53 -18.23 6.43
N ASP A 101 24.74 -17.60 5.54
CA ASP A 101 24.56 -16.15 5.52
C ASP A 101 23.47 -15.71 6.50
N LYS A 102 23.88 -15.47 7.76
CA LYS A 102 23.01 -14.97 8.83
C LYS A 102 22.42 -13.57 8.53
N SER A 103 23.00 -12.81 7.60
CA SER A 103 22.49 -11.48 7.26
C SER A 103 21.14 -11.52 6.52
N GLN A 104 20.79 -12.66 5.91
CA GLN A 104 19.51 -12.83 5.19
C GLN A 104 18.30 -13.01 6.10
N HIS A 105 18.48 -13.22 7.40
CA HIS A 105 17.38 -13.48 8.34
C HIS A 105 16.34 -12.36 8.31
N THR A 106 16.77 -11.10 8.40
CA THR A 106 15.87 -9.94 8.40
C THR A 106 15.09 -9.84 7.08
N ALA A 107 15.76 -10.06 5.94
CA ALA A 107 15.10 -10.09 4.63
C ALA A 107 14.05 -11.20 4.56
N ALA A 108 14.40 -12.41 5.02
CA ALA A 108 13.53 -13.57 5.03
C ALA A 108 12.27 -13.34 5.87
N VAL A 109 12.43 -12.81 7.09
CA VAL A 109 11.31 -12.45 7.97
C VAL A 109 10.46 -11.35 7.34
N ASN A 110 11.05 -10.28 6.82
CA ASN A 110 10.31 -9.16 6.23
C ASN A 110 9.45 -9.59 5.03
N TYR A 111 10.01 -10.38 4.10
CA TYR A 111 9.22 -10.90 2.97
C TYR A 111 8.18 -11.93 3.41
N MET A 112 8.46 -12.76 4.43
CA MET A 112 7.48 -13.70 4.98
C MET A 112 6.28 -12.96 5.60
N LEU A 113 6.54 -11.93 6.42
CA LEU A 113 5.50 -11.11 7.01
C LEU A 113 4.64 -10.44 5.93
N LEU A 114 5.25 -9.89 4.88
CA LEU A 114 4.51 -9.36 3.73
C LEU A 114 3.57 -10.38 3.10
N VAL A 115 4.05 -11.61 2.87
CA VAL A 115 3.25 -12.68 2.24
C VAL A 115 2.09 -13.10 3.13
N ILE A 116 2.35 -13.31 4.42
CA ILE A 116 1.33 -13.70 5.41
C ILE A 116 0.28 -12.60 5.55
N SER A 117 0.70 -11.34 5.73
CA SER A 117 -0.22 -10.20 5.83
C SER A 117 -1.08 -10.03 4.58
N PHE A 118 -0.50 -10.20 3.39
CA PHE A 118 -1.25 -10.16 2.13
C PHE A 118 -2.29 -11.29 2.07
N GLY A 119 -1.88 -12.52 2.41
CA GLY A 119 -2.76 -13.69 2.42
C GLY A 119 -3.94 -13.54 3.39
N ILE A 120 -3.65 -13.13 4.63
CA ILE A 120 -4.69 -12.86 5.64
C ILE A 120 -5.63 -11.76 5.14
N GLY A 121 -5.10 -10.65 4.62
CA GLY A 121 -5.92 -9.56 4.08
C GLY A 121 -6.84 -10.01 2.95
N ALA A 122 -6.34 -10.81 2.01
CA ALA A 122 -7.13 -11.35 0.91
C ALA A 122 -8.25 -12.28 1.39
N ILE A 123 -7.94 -13.18 2.33
CA ILE A 123 -8.91 -14.12 2.92
C ILE A 123 -10.01 -13.34 3.67
N VAL A 124 -9.62 -12.45 4.58
CA VAL A 124 -10.55 -11.63 5.37
C VAL A 124 -11.44 -10.79 4.44
N SER A 125 -10.86 -10.17 3.42
CA SER A 125 -11.61 -9.40 2.42
C SER A 125 -12.62 -10.26 1.66
N ALA A 126 -12.23 -11.46 1.22
CA ALA A 126 -13.11 -12.38 0.50
C ALA A 126 -14.29 -12.86 1.37
N PHE A 127 -14.05 -13.13 2.66
CA PHE A 127 -15.12 -13.46 3.60
C PHE A 127 -16.07 -12.28 3.82
N LEU A 128 -15.56 -11.07 4.03
CA LEU A 128 -16.38 -9.88 4.29
C LEU A 128 -17.20 -9.48 3.05
N GLN A 129 -16.69 -9.72 1.85
CA GLN A 129 -17.42 -9.45 0.60
C GLN A 129 -18.73 -10.25 0.48
N LYS A 130 -18.83 -11.43 1.09
CA LYS A 130 -20.08 -12.21 1.11
C LYS A 130 -21.23 -11.48 1.82
N PHE A 131 -20.91 -10.68 2.84
CA PHE A 131 -21.90 -9.99 3.66
C PHE A 131 -22.08 -8.52 3.25
N LEU A 132 -20.99 -7.84 2.90
CA LEU A 132 -20.97 -6.40 2.68
C LEU A 132 -20.99 -6.00 1.19
N ILE A 133 -20.66 -6.92 0.27
CA ILE A 133 -20.63 -6.69 -1.18
C ILE A 133 -19.77 -5.46 -1.53
N LEU A 134 -20.36 -4.34 -1.96
CA LEU A 134 -19.63 -3.09 -2.26
C LEU A 134 -19.24 -2.33 -1.00
N LYS A 135 -19.98 -2.52 0.10
CA LYS A 135 -19.70 -1.86 1.38
C LYS A 135 -18.40 -2.39 2.01
N THR A 136 -17.81 -3.50 1.53
CA THR A 136 -16.48 -3.95 1.97
C THR A 136 -15.41 -2.88 1.75
N LEU A 137 -15.57 -2.00 0.75
CA LEU A 137 -14.65 -0.88 0.51
C LEU A 137 -14.62 0.13 1.68
N TRP A 138 -15.67 0.23 2.51
CA TRP A 138 -15.63 1.05 3.73
C TRP A 138 -14.53 0.59 4.68
N ILE A 139 -14.24 -0.71 4.72
CA ILE A 139 -13.18 -1.25 5.58
C ILE A 139 -11.83 -0.74 5.12
N ALA A 140 -11.57 -0.74 3.80
CA ALA A 140 -10.35 -0.16 3.24
C ALA A 140 -10.24 1.34 3.56
N VAL A 141 -11.34 2.10 3.46
CA VAL A 141 -11.38 3.52 3.81
C VAL A 141 -11.04 3.74 5.30
N ILE A 142 -11.67 3.00 6.20
CA ILE A 142 -11.43 3.09 7.66
C ILE A 142 -9.98 2.76 7.98
N LEU A 143 -9.43 1.69 7.39
CA LEU A 143 -8.02 1.30 7.59
C LEU A 143 -7.05 2.37 7.07
N LEU A 144 -7.29 2.92 5.88
CA LEU A 144 -6.46 4.00 5.33
C LEU A 144 -6.50 5.24 6.21
N LEU A 145 -7.70 5.64 6.68
CA LEU A 145 -7.86 6.78 7.59
C LEU A 145 -7.16 6.53 8.93
N ALA A 146 -7.27 5.33 9.48
CA ALA A 146 -6.59 4.96 10.73
C ALA A 146 -5.07 5.05 10.59
N ILE A 147 -4.51 4.53 9.48
CA ILE A 147 -3.07 4.60 9.19
C ILE A 147 -2.60 6.05 9.02
N ILE A 148 -3.33 6.86 8.22
CA ILE A 148 -2.99 8.28 8.02
C ILE A 148 -3.01 9.03 9.35
N ASN A 149 -4.04 8.83 10.17
CA ASN A 149 -4.16 9.46 11.49
C ASN A 149 -3.05 9.02 12.44
N MET A 150 -2.73 7.73 12.50
CA MET A 150 -1.65 7.21 13.34
C MET A 150 -0.31 7.86 12.98
N ILE A 151 -0.01 7.96 11.68
CA ILE A 151 1.25 8.59 11.23
C ILE A 151 1.26 10.08 11.54
N TYR A 152 0.14 10.78 11.35
CA TYR A 152 0.01 12.19 11.69
C TYR A 152 0.21 12.46 13.18
N LEU A 153 -0.42 11.68 14.05
CA LEU A 153 -0.26 11.80 15.51
C LEU A 153 1.18 11.52 15.95
N ASN A 154 1.85 10.53 15.36
CA ASN A 154 3.26 10.25 15.63
C ASN A 154 4.16 11.41 15.16
N ALA A 155 3.86 12.02 14.02
CA ALA A 155 4.59 13.19 13.53
C ALA A 155 4.44 14.40 14.49
N LEU A 156 3.23 14.68 14.95
CA LEU A 156 2.96 15.74 15.93
C LEU A 156 3.69 15.49 17.25
N LYS A 157 3.67 14.25 17.76
CA LYS A 157 4.36 13.88 19.00
C LYS A 157 5.86 14.12 18.90
N ASN A 158 6.47 13.71 17.78
CA ASN A 158 7.90 13.89 17.55
C ASN A 158 8.29 15.37 17.41
N ALA A 159 7.47 16.17 16.72
CA ALA A 159 7.70 17.61 16.61
C ALA A 159 7.62 18.30 17.99
N LYS A 160 6.64 17.93 18.82
CA LYS A 160 6.50 18.46 20.18
C LYS A 160 7.68 18.07 21.08
N LEU A 161 8.15 16.82 20.99
CA LEU A 161 9.30 16.34 21.75
C LEU A 161 10.58 17.08 21.36
N SER A 162 10.82 17.28 20.05
CA SER A 162 11.96 18.06 19.55
C SER A 162 11.94 19.50 20.08
N ASN A 163 10.78 20.15 20.13
CA ASN A 163 10.65 21.52 20.65
C ASN A 163 10.84 21.62 22.17
N LEU A 164 10.61 20.53 22.91
CA LEU A 164 10.86 20.47 24.36
C LEU A 164 12.34 20.26 24.68
N LEU A 165 13.06 19.47 23.88
CA LEU A 165 14.50 19.19 24.07
C LEU A 165 15.41 20.34 23.61
N CYS A 166 14.89 21.24 22.76
CA CYS A 166 15.64 22.39 22.24
C CYS A 166 15.42 23.69 23.07
N LYS A 167 14.62 23.62 24.14
CA LYS A 167 14.46 24.69 25.13
C LYS A 167 15.24 24.33 26.38
#